data_AF-A0A7T4YG32-F1
#
_entry.id   AF-A0A7T4YG32-F1
#
_cell.length_a   1.000
_cell.length_b   1.000
_cell.length_c   1.000
_cell.angle_alpha   90.00
_cell.angle_beta   90.00
_cell.angle_gamma   90.00
#
_symmetry.space_group_name_H-M   'P 1'
#
loop_
_entity.id
_entity.type
_entity.pdbx_description
1 polymer ?
#
loop_
_entity_poly.entity_id
_entity_poly.type
_entity_poly.pdbx_seq_one_letter_code
_entity_poly.pdbx_strand_id
1 'polypeptide(L)'
;MSTPAAKPSTPTTQDQSLIDLLKHHDILCPICNYNLRCATTCACPECGRPFDFKSFTQKSNKLNKPFVITLIMLAMTVPESLIKWQSIMMSGEISDGISISPPESIWQYCLQSAARAFWLVAPICMLFLLKIHLAFKRLPRKYQWLIAFIATFLVVLAFRRQQFWYYFIYSHGGSHRWDGYFFWEFTELFN
;
A
#
# COMPACT_ATOMS: atom_id res chain seq x y z
N MET A 1 16.25 -31.62 42.18
CA MET A 1 15.83 -32.23 40.89
C MET A 1 16.60 -31.54 39.79
N SER A 2 17.66 -32.18 39.30
CA SER A 2 18.58 -31.65 38.27
C SER A 2 18.03 -31.98 36.89
N THR A 3 17.75 -30.95 36.09
CA THR A 3 17.34 -31.08 34.68
C THR A 3 18.48 -31.74 33.89
N PRO A 4 18.24 -32.84 33.15
CA PRO A 4 19.28 -33.46 32.35
C PRO A 4 19.71 -32.49 31.23
N ALA A 5 21.00 -32.15 31.22
CA ALA A 5 21.61 -31.32 30.19
C ALA A 5 21.40 -31.98 28.82
N ALA A 6 20.69 -31.29 27.93
CA ALA A 6 20.45 -31.75 26.58
C ALA A 6 21.80 -31.96 25.85
N LYS A 7 22.02 -33.20 25.41
CA LYS A 7 23.23 -33.61 24.68
C LYS A 7 23.33 -32.78 23.39
N PRO A 8 24.46 -32.14 23.08
CA PRO A 8 24.61 -31.38 21.84
C PRO A 8 24.43 -32.32 20.65
N SER A 9 23.35 -32.11 19.90
CA SER A 9 23.08 -32.84 18.66
C SER A 9 24.21 -32.56 17.67
N THR A 10 24.87 -33.62 17.22
CA THR A 10 25.93 -33.54 16.22
C THR A 10 25.40 -32.82 14.98
N PRO A 11 26.10 -31.80 14.45
CA PRO A 11 25.64 -31.06 13.29
C PRO A 11 25.47 -32.02 12.11
N THR A 12 24.31 -31.93 11.45
CA THR A 12 23.99 -32.77 10.31
C THR A 12 24.94 -32.43 9.17
N THR A 13 25.30 -33.38 8.30
CA THR A 13 26.18 -33.15 7.13
C THR A 13 25.72 -31.96 6.26
N GLN A 14 24.40 -31.71 6.21
CA GLN A 14 23.82 -30.56 5.51
C GLN A 14 24.17 -29.22 6.17
N ASP A 15 24.17 -29.14 7.50
CA ASP A 15 24.51 -27.93 8.26
C ASP A 15 25.95 -27.49 7.98
N GLN A 16 26.87 -28.45 7.90
CA GLN A 16 28.27 -28.18 7.57
C GLN A 16 28.45 -27.65 6.15
N SER A 17 27.76 -28.25 5.17
CA SER A 17 27.79 -27.77 3.78
C SER A 17 27.23 -26.35 3.62
N LEU A 18 26.21 -26.00 4.41
CA LEU A 18 25.63 -24.66 4.43
C LEU A 18 26.58 -23.64 5.05
N ILE A 19 27.23 -23.98 6.17
CA ILE A 19 28.24 -23.12 6.81
C ILE A 19 29.42 -22.88 5.86
N ASP A 20 29.85 -23.92 5.14
CA ASP A 20 30.96 -23.80 4.18
C ASP A 20 30.61 -22.88 3.00
N LEU A 21 29.39 -22.99 2.48
CA LEU A 21 28.89 -22.08 1.44
C LEU A 21 28.79 -20.63 1.95
N LEU A 22 28.33 -20.42 3.18
CA LEU A 22 28.26 -19.09 3.80
C LEU A 22 29.63 -18.43 3.95
N LYS A 23 30.69 -19.19 4.23
CA LYS A 23 32.06 -18.64 4.34
C LYS A 23 32.55 -18.02 3.03
N HIS A 24 32.07 -18.51 1.90
CA HIS A 24 32.55 -18.09 0.58
C HIS A 24 31.61 -17.09 -0.10
N HIS A 25 30.40 -16.88 0.42
CA HIS A 25 29.39 -16.03 -0.22
C HIS A 25 28.82 -15.02 0.77
N ASP A 26 28.78 -13.74 0.37
CA ASP A 26 28.18 -12.66 1.17
C ASP A 26 26.65 -12.75 1.11
N ILE A 27 26.09 -13.62 1.95
CA ILE A 27 24.65 -13.81 2.07
C ILE A 27 24.14 -12.96 3.23
N LEU A 28 23.24 -12.01 2.91
CA LEU A 28 22.62 -11.13 3.91
C LEU A 28 21.41 -11.82 4.56
N CYS A 29 21.35 -11.76 5.89
CA CYS A 29 20.22 -12.23 6.66
C CYS A 29 18.93 -11.51 6.20
N PRO A 30 17.83 -12.24 5.88
CA PRO A 30 16.59 -11.63 5.39
C PRO A 30 15.89 -10.66 6.36
N ILE A 31 16.27 -10.66 7.64
CA ILE A 31 15.56 -9.92 8.69
C ILE A 31 16.33 -8.68 9.13
N CYS A 32 17.59 -8.88 9.55
CA CYS A 32 18.44 -7.80 10.04
C CYS A 32 19.44 -7.29 9.00
N ASN A 33 19.54 -7.95 7.84
CA ASN A 33 20.51 -7.62 6.80
C ASN A 33 21.98 -7.75 7.21
N TYR A 34 22.27 -8.48 8.29
CA TYR A 34 23.63 -8.80 8.71
C TYR A 34 24.29 -9.79 7.75
N ASN A 35 25.60 -9.63 7.50
CA ASN A 35 26.37 -10.54 6.65
C ASN A 35 26.64 -11.86 7.38
N LEU A 36 26.12 -12.96 6.84
CA LEU A 36 26.22 -14.29 7.45
C LEU A 36 27.56 -14.99 7.17
N ARG A 37 28.54 -14.33 6.54
CA ARG A 37 29.86 -14.90 6.24
C ARG A 37 30.57 -15.50 7.47
N CYS A 38 30.36 -14.90 8.64
CA CYS A 38 30.99 -15.32 9.90
C CYS A 38 30.08 -16.21 10.77
N ALA A 39 28.93 -16.67 10.26
CA ALA A 39 28.03 -17.51 11.05
C ALA A 39 28.65 -18.90 11.29
N THR A 40 28.90 -19.24 12.55
CA THR A 40 29.39 -20.56 12.98
C THR A 40 28.27 -21.55 13.27
N THR A 41 27.03 -21.07 13.31
CA THR A 41 25.82 -21.85 13.57
C THR A 41 24.79 -21.58 12.49
N CYS A 42 23.79 -22.45 12.35
CA CYS A 42 22.64 -22.26 11.45
C CYS A 42 21.66 -21.19 11.97
N ALA A 43 22.13 -20.22 12.75
CA ALA A 43 21.36 -19.12 13.30
C ALA A 43 22.12 -17.80 13.12
N CYS A 44 21.38 -16.71 12.91
CA CYS A 44 22.01 -15.40 12.72
C CYS A 44 22.56 -14.89 14.07
N PRO A 45 23.82 -14.43 14.13
CA PRO A 45 24.43 -13.96 15.39
C PRO A 45 23.75 -12.70 15.94
N GLU A 46 23.19 -11.86 15.07
CA GLU A 46 22.51 -10.62 15.48
C GLU A 46 21.06 -10.84 15.90
N CYS A 47 20.26 -11.53 15.08
CA CYS A 47 18.81 -11.65 15.33
C CYS A 47 18.41 -12.99 15.97
N GLY A 48 19.35 -13.92 16.14
CA GLY A 48 19.11 -15.25 16.71
C GLY A 48 18.22 -16.17 15.88
N ARG A 49 17.73 -15.73 14.71
CA ARG A 49 16.80 -16.55 13.93
C ARG A 49 17.54 -17.71 13.25
N PRO A 50 17.04 -18.96 13.38
CA PRO A 50 17.55 -20.09 12.61
C PRO A 50 17.22 -19.93 11.12
N PHE A 51 18.11 -20.38 10.26
CA PHE A 51 17.93 -20.38 8.81
C PHE A 51 18.28 -21.76 8.22
N ASP A 52 17.60 -22.11 7.14
CA ASP A 52 17.76 -23.37 6.41
C ASP A 52 18.11 -23.07 4.94
N PHE A 53 18.80 -23.97 4.25
CA PHE A 53 19.18 -23.83 2.84
C PHE A 53 17.97 -23.53 1.96
N LYS A 54 16.85 -24.20 2.25
CA LYS A 54 15.55 -23.97 1.60
C LYS A 54 15.06 -22.53 1.74
N SER A 55 15.37 -21.87 2.86
CA SER A 55 14.94 -20.49 3.11
C SER A 55 15.69 -19.47 2.26
N PHE A 56 16.93 -19.77 1.86
CA PHE A 56 17.73 -18.92 0.97
C PHE A 56 17.38 -19.12 -0.50
N THR A 57 17.20 -20.36 -0.95
CA THR A 57 16.81 -20.65 -2.34
C THR A 57 15.37 -20.22 -2.64
N GLN A 58 14.46 -20.27 -1.66
CA GLN A 58 13.08 -19.80 -1.82
C GLN A 58 12.94 -18.27 -1.80
N LYS A 59 14.05 -17.52 -1.59
CA LYS A 59 14.05 -16.06 -1.46
C LYS A 59 13.92 -15.31 -2.79
N SER A 60 13.99 -15.97 -3.95
CA SER A 60 14.03 -15.25 -5.25
C SER A 60 12.69 -14.75 -5.78
N ASN A 61 11.51 -15.20 -5.29
CA ASN A 61 10.25 -14.77 -5.93
C ASN A 61 8.97 -14.88 -5.08
N LYS A 62 9.05 -14.80 -3.76
CA LYS A 62 7.86 -14.48 -2.97
C LYS A 62 7.59 -12.98 -3.08
N LEU A 63 7.14 -12.58 -4.28
CA LEU A 63 6.44 -11.33 -4.51
C LEU A 63 5.48 -11.16 -3.33
N ASN A 64 5.64 -10.09 -2.56
CA ASN A 64 4.77 -9.83 -1.41
C ASN A 64 3.39 -9.50 -1.95
N LYS A 65 2.61 -10.53 -2.30
CA LYS A 65 1.27 -10.45 -2.91
C LYS A 65 0.39 -9.39 -2.24
N PRO A 66 0.30 -9.30 -0.89
CA PRO A 66 -0.54 -8.28 -0.27
C PRO A 66 -0.05 -6.85 -0.56
N PHE A 67 1.27 -6.61 -0.59
CA PHE A 67 1.84 -5.29 -0.88
C PHE A 67 1.60 -4.89 -2.34
N VAL A 68 1.77 -5.82 -3.27
CA VAL A 68 1.52 -5.56 -4.70
C VAL A 68 0.04 -5.29 -4.95
N ILE A 69 -0.87 -6.01 -4.30
CA ILE A 69 -2.31 -5.75 -4.40
C ILE A 69 -2.66 -4.36 -3.84
N THR A 70 -2.13 -3.97 -2.68
CA THR A 70 -2.36 -2.62 -2.14
C THR A 70 -1.81 -1.53 -3.06
N LEU A 71 -0.65 -1.77 -3.68
CA LEU A 71 -0.03 -0.81 -4.60
C LEU A 71 -0.81 -0.67 -5.90
N ILE A 72 -1.31 -1.79 -6.48
CA ILE A 72 -2.17 -1.78 -7.66
C ILE A 72 -3.48 -1.06 -7.36
N MET A 73 -4.14 -1.36 -6.22
CA MET A 73 -5.39 -0.69 -5.85
C MET A 73 -5.20 0.82 -5.67
N LEU A 74 -4.09 1.24 -5.07
CA LEU A 74 -3.76 2.65 -4.93
C LEU A 74 -3.48 3.29 -6.30
N ALA A 75 -2.75 2.59 -7.18
CA ALA A 75 -2.42 3.08 -8.52
C ALA A 75 -3.65 3.20 -9.44
N MET A 76 -4.66 2.33 -9.28
CA MET A 76 -5.88 2.35 -10.09
C MET A 76 -6.91 3.40 -9.63
N THR A 77 -6.90 3.79 -8.35
CA THR A 77 -7.89 4.74 -7.80
C THR A 77 -7.52 6.22 -8.00
N VAL A 78 -6.24 6.51 -8.16
CA VAL A 78 -5.74 7.89 -8.38
C VAL A 78 -6.10 8.46 -9.77
N PRO A 79 -6.03 7.72 -10.90
CA PRO A 79 -6.23 8.29 -12.23
C PRO A 79 -7.69 8.63 -12.58
N GLU A 80 -8.66 7.81 -12.20
CA GLU A 80 -10.06 8.04 -12.60
C GLU A 80 -10.66 9.26 -11.90
N SER A 81 -10.40 9.37 -10.60
CA SER A 81 -10.78 10.54 -9.82
C SER A 81 -10.12 11.80 -10.35
N LEU A 82 -8.91 11.68 -10.91
CA LEU A 82 -8.18 12.78 -11.50
C LEU A 82 -8.76 13.25 -12.84
N ILE A 83 -8.89 12.33 -13.80
CA ILE A 83 -9.34 12.62 -15.16
C ILE A 83 -10.71 13.31 -15.11
N LYS A 84 -11.59 12.83 -14.23
CA LYS A 84 -12.94 13.39 -14.08
C LYS A 84 -12.91 14.79 -13.46
N TRP A 85 -12.07 15.04 -12.47
CA TRP A 85 -11.93 16.38 -11.87
C TRP A 85 -11.33 17.39 -12.85
N GLN A 86 -10.31 16.96 -13.60
CA GLN A 86 -9.67 17.78 -14.61
C GLN A 86 -10.64 18.09 -15.76
N SER A 87 -11.46 17.11 -16.16
CA SER A 87 -12.53 17.30 -17.14
C SER A 87 -13.55 18.34 -16.69
N ILE A 88 -13.99 18.32 -15.42
CA ILE A 88 -14.97 19.28 -14.89
C ILE A 88 -14.39 20.70 -14.90
N MET A 89 -13.13 20.85 -14.47
CA MET A 89 -12.44 22.13 -14.49
C MET A 89 -12.31 22.67 -15.92
N MET A 90 -11.94 21.83 -16.90
CA MET A 90 -11.83 22.28 -18.29
C MET A 90 -13.19 22.51 -18.96
N SER A 91 -14.23 21.74 -18.61
CA SER A 91 -15.57 21.94 -19.19
C SER A 91 -16.22 23.23 -18.71
N GLY A 92 -15.91 23.67 -17.48
CA GLY A 92 -16.40 24.95 -16.94
C GLY A 92 -15.82 26.16 -17.68
N GLU A 93 -14.62 26.05 -18.26
CA GLU A 93 -13.98 27.13 -19.03
C GLU A 93 -14.44 27.22 -20.49
N ILE A 94 -15.05 26.17 -21.05
CA ILE A 94 -15.36 26.09 -22.49
C ILE A 94 -16.81 26.49 -22.81
N SER A 95 -17.75 26.29 -21.87
CA SER A 95 -19.18 26.58 -22.09
C SER A 95 -19.45 28.08 -22.28
N ASP A 96 -18.78 28.92 -21.52
CA ASP A 96 -19.06 30.34 -21.48
C ASP A 96 -17.80 31.04 -21.97
N GLY A 97 -17.83 31.60 -23.18
CA GLY A 97 -16.71 32.35 -23.77
C GLY A 97 -16.40 33.66 -23.03
N ILE A 98 -16.26 33.60 -21.71
CA ILE A 98 -16.30 34.69 -20.75
C ILE A 98 -15.07 34.59 -19.85
N SER A 99 -14.31 35.68 -19.90
CA SER A 99 -13.25 36.14 -19.01
C SER A 99 -13.22 35.49 -17.61
N ILE A 100 -12.04 35.02 -17.25
CA ILE A 100 -11.57 34.56 -15.93
C ILE A 100 -12.02 35.55 -14.84
N SER A 101 -13.23 35.40 -14.30
CA SER A 101 -13.61 36.03 -13.05
C SER A 101 -12.95 35.26 -11.91
N PRO A 102 -12.27 35.93 -10.96
CA PRO A 102 -11.67 35.25 -9.81
C PRO A 102 -12.74 34.45 -9.06
N PRO A 103 -12.38 33.35 -8.36
CA PRO A 103 -13.34 32.53 -7.63
C PRO A 103 -14.15 33.41 -6.68
N GLU A 104 -15.45 33.58 -6.95
CA GLU A 104 -16.28 34.57 -6.25
C GLU A 104 -16.52 34.22 -4.78
N SER A 105 -16.12 33.02 -4.34
CA SER A 105 -16.25 32.60 -2.95
C SER A 105 -14.95 32.01 -2.40
N ILE A 106 -14.64 32.39 -1.16
CA ILE A 106 -13.56 31.80 -0.33
C ILE A 106 -13.65 30.26 -0.33
N TRP A 107 -14.87 29.73 -0.39
CA TRP A 107 -15.15 28.29 -0.45
C TRP A 107 -14.50 27.59 -1.65
N GLN A 108 -14.60 28.18 -2.85
CA GLN A 108 -13.97 27.62 -4.06
C GLN A 108 -12.45 27.58 -3.94
N TYR A 109 -11.84 28.62 -3.36
CA TYR A 109 -10.39 28.67 -3.14
C TYR A 109 -9.93 27.62 -2.12
N CYS A 110 -10.69 27.43 -1.04
CA CYS A 110 -10.43 26.38 -0.05
C CYS A 110 -10.53 24.98 -0.66
N LEU A 111 -11.56 24.72 -1.48
CA LEU A 111 -11.72 23.44 -2.19
C LEU A 111 -10.57 23.17 -3.16
N GLN A 112 -10.18 24.17 -3.95
CA GLN A 112 -9.07 24.03 -4.89
C GLN A 112 -7.73 23.82 -4.17
N SER A 113 -7.52 24.51 -3.05
CA SER A 113 -6.34 24.33 -2.21
C SER A 113 -6.30 22.95 -1.54
N ALA A 114 -7.44 22.45 -1.05
CA ALA A 114 -7.54 21.11 -0.48
C ALA A 114 -7.26 20.03 -1.54
N ALA A 115 -7.76 20.20 -2.77
CA ALA A 115 -7.46 19.30 -3.88
C ALA A 115 -5.96 19.29 -4.23
N ARG A 116 -5.31 20.46 -4.28
CA ARG A 116 -3.85 20.57 -4.48
C ARG A 116 -3.04 19.99 -3.32
N ALA A 117 -3.52 20.14 -2.09
CA ALA A 117 -2.87 19.54 -0.93
C ALA A 117 -2.94 18.00 -0.98
N PHE A 118 -4.07 17.43 -1.37
CA PHE A 118 -4.23 15.99 -1.57
C PHE A 118 -3.19 15.43 -2.55
N TRP A 119 -2.91 16.16 -3.63
CA TRP A 119 -1.89 15.82 -4.62
C TRP A 119 -0.46 15.77 -4.08
N LEU A 120 -0.12 16.61 -3.12
CA LEU A 120 1.19 16.59 -2.47
C LEU A 120 1.26 15.49 -1.41
N VAL A 121 0.14 15.24 -0.73
CA VAL A 121 0.06 14.23 0.33
C VAL A 121 0.15 12.81 -0.22
N ALA A 122 -0.46 12.51 -1.38
CA ALA A 122 -0.44 11.17 -1.97
C ALA A 122 0.98 10.59 -2.24
N PRO A 123 1.91 11.29 -2.93
CA PRO A 123 3.27 10.79 -3.14
C PRO A 123 4.08 10.74 -1.83
N ILE A 124 3.86 11.68 -0.90
CA ILE A 124 4.49 11.63 0.42
C ILE A 124 4.02 10.39 1.19
N CYS A 125 2.72 10.06 1.14
CA CYS A 125 2.18 8.83 1.69
C CYS A 125 2.76 7.59 1.01
N MET A 126 2.94 7.58 -0.31
CA MET A 126 3.60 6.48 -1.02
C MET A 126 5.05 6.27 -0.58
N LEU A 127 5.84 7.36 -0.46
CA LEU A 127 7.23 7.29 0.03
C LEU A 127 7.29 6.84 1.49
N PHE A 128 6.34 7.30 2.31
CA PHE A 128 6.20 6.87 3.69
C PHE A 128 5.82 5.39 3.79
N LEU A 129 4.91 4.91 2.92
CA LEU A 129 4.55 3.49 2.80
C LEU A 129 5.73 2.64 2.34
N LEU A 130 6.60 3.13 1.45
CA LEU A 130 7.83 2.45 1.05
C LEU A 130 8.83 2.33 2.21
N LYS A 131 8.99 3.38 3.03
CA LYS A 131 9.80 3.28 4.25
C LYS A 131 9.19 2.35 5.28
N ILE A 132 7.88 2.43 5.47
CA ILE A 132 7.13 1.50 6.35
C ILE A 132 7.21 0.08 5.82
N HIS A 133 7.28 -0.16 4.52
CA HIS A 133 7.34 -1.52 3.95
C HIS A 133 8.54 -2.33 4.51
N LEU A 134 9.67 -1.68 4.80
CA LEU A 134 10.80 -2.32 5.45
C LEU A 134 10.49 -2.71 6.91
N ALA A 135 9.81 -1.83 7.65
CA ALA A 135 9.34 -2.13 9.01
C ALA A 135 8.21 -3.18 9.00
N PHE A 136 7.34 -3.14 7.99
CA PHE A 136 6.19 -4.03 7.79
C PHE A 136 6.63 -5.48 7.56
N LYS A 137 7.75 -5.69 6.86
CA LYS A 137 8.35 -7.02 6.71
C LYS A 137 8.78 -7.64 8.04
N ARG A 138 9.04 -6.83 9.08
CA ARG A 138 9.38 -7.33 10.43
C ARG A 138 8.15 -7.74 11.24
N LEU A 139 6.96 -7.28 10.87
CA LEU A 139 5.71 -7.57 11.59
C LEU A 139 5.22 -9.02 11.37
N PRO A 140 4.54 -9.64 12.35
CA PRO A 140 3.93 -10.95 12.18
C PRO A 140 2.85 -10.94 11.10
N ARG A 141 2.72 -12.05 10.36
CA ARG A 141 1.83 -12.18 9.19
C ARG A 141 0.35 -11.83 9.47
N LYS A 142 -0.13 -12.08 10.69
CA LYS A 142 -1.51 -11.73 11.10
C LYS A 142 -1.76 -10.21 11.07
N TYR A 143 -0.83 -9.42 11.61
CA TYR A 143 -0.92 -7.96 11.61
C TYR A 143 -0.76 -7.37 10.22
N GLN A 144 0.03 -8.00 9.35
CA GLN A 144 0.16 -7.57 7.96
C GLN A 144 -1.17 -7.59 7.22
N TRP A 145 -1.96 -8.66 7.38
CA TRP A 145 -3.29 -8.76 6.77
C TRP A 145 -4.29 -7.78 7.38
N LEU A 146 -4.26 -7.57 8.70
CA LEU A 146 -5.12 -6.59 9.37
C LEU A 146 -4.88 -5.18 8.80
N ILE A 147 -3.61 -4.76 8.71
CA ILE A 147 -3.25 -3.45 8.17
C ILE A 147 -3.67 -3.33 6.71
N ALA A 148 -3.44 -4.36 5.90
CA ALA A 148 -3.88 -4.37 4.50
C ALA A 148 -5.41 -4.21 4.39
N PHE A 149 -6.17 -4.94 5.21
CA PHE A 149 -7.64 -4.86 5.23
C PHE A 149 -8.13 -3.46 5.66
N ILE A 150 -7.55 -2.89 6.72
CA ILE A 150 -7.87 -1.53 7.19
C ILE A 150 -7.55 -0.51 6.09
N ALA A 151 -6.38 -0.61 5.45
CA ALA A 151 -6.00 0.29 4.37
C ALA A 151 -6.96 0.20 3.19
N THR A 152 -7.32 -1.02 2.75
CA THR A 152 -8.32 -1.22 1.69
C THR A 152 -9.68 -0.64 2.08
N PHE A 153 -10.13 -0.87 3.32
CA PHE A 153 -11.41 -0.34 3.81
C PHE A 153 -11.43 1.20 3.83
N LEU A 154 -10.34 1.83 4.28
CA LEU A 154 -10.21 3.29 4.27
C LEU A 154 -10.23 3.87 2.85
N VAL A 155 -9.58 3.20 1.88
CA VAL A 155 -9.63 3.61 0.47
C VAL A 155 -11.06 3.52 -0.08
N VAL A 156 -11.79 2.44 0.23
CA VAL A 156 -13.20 2.28 -0.17
C VAL A 156 -14.09 3.37 0.44
N LEU A 157 -13.91 3.68 1.73
CA LEU A 157 -14.66 4.76 2.39
C LEU A 157 -14.34 6.13 1.79
N ALA A 158 -13.07 6.41 1.47
CA ALA A 158 -12.66 7.64 0.81
C ALA A 158 -13.33 7.77 -0.57
N PHE A 159 -13.34 6.69 -1.35
CA PHE A 159 -13.98 6.66 -2.65
C PHE A 159 -15.50 6.86 -2.56
N ARG A 160 -16.18 6.17 -1.63
CA ARG A 160 -17.61 6.33 -1.38
C ARG A 160 -17.96 7.76 -0.95
N ARG A 161 -17.14 8.37 -0.09
CA ARG A 161 -17.31 9.77 0.30
C ARG A 161 -17.16 10.70 -0.90
N GLN A 162 -16.20 10.45 -1.79
CA GLN A 162 -16.03 11.26 -2.99
C GLN A 162 -17.23 11.15 -3.94
N GLN A 163 -17.75 9.94 -4.16
CA GLN A 163 -18.97 9.74 -4.95
C GLN A 163 -20.17 10.47 -4.32
N PHE A 164 -20.36 10.38 -3.01
CA PHE A 164 -21.43 11.07 -2.31
C PHE A 164 -21.37 12.59 -2.52
N TRP A 165 -20.18 13.20 -2.34
CA TRP A 165 -20.00 14.63 -2.56
C TRP A 165 -20.25 15.04 -4.01
N TYR A 166 -19.82 14.22 -4.97
CA TYR A 166 -20.07 14.46 -6.39
C TYR A 166 -21.57 14.53 -6.68
N TYR A 167 -22.34 13.54 -6.20
CA TYR A 167 -23.79 13.53 -6.40
C TYR A 167 -24.51 14.65 -5.64
N PHE A 168 -24.06 14.98 -4.43
CA PHE A 168 -24.64 16.06 -3.63
C PHE A 168 -24.46 17.44 -4.28
N ILE A 169 -23.28 17.71 -4.84
CA ILE A 169 -23.03 19.00 -5.52
C ILE A 169 -23.88 19.07 -6.80
N TYR A 170 -23.95 17.99 -7.58
CA TYR A 170 -24.76 17.94 -8.81
C TYR A 170 -26.27 18.01 -8.55
N SER A 171 -26.75 17.55 -7.39
CA SER A 171 -28.18 17.61 -7.05
C SER A 171 -28.63 19.00 -6.59
N HIS A 172 -27.72 19.89 -6.20
CA HIS A 172 -28.03 21.24 -5.72
C HIS A 172 -27.60 22.37 -6.67
N GLY A 173 -26.69 22.10 -7.62
CA GLY A 173 -26.37 23.01 -8.73
C GLY A 173 -27.45 22.96 -9.80
N GLY A 174 -28.42 23.86 -9.73
CA GLY A 174 -29.69 23.78 -10.45
C GLY A 174 -29.67 23.79 -11.99
N SER A 175 -30.82 23.36 -12.51
CA SER A 175 -31.40 23.48 -13.86
C SER A 175 -31.25 22.33 -14.87
N HIS A 176 -30.29 21.42 -14.72
CA HIS A 176 -30.31 20.21 -15.57
C HIS A 176 -31.21 19.14 -14.97
N ARG A 177 -32.37 18.96 -15.61
CA ARG A 177 -33.36 17.91 -15.36
C ARG A 177 -32.62 16.57 -15.27
N TRP A 178 -32.67 15.95 -14.10
CA TRP A 178 -32.22 14.58 -13.92
C TRP A 178 -33.11 13.69 -14.78
N ASP A 179 -32.63 13.27 -15.95
CA ASP A 179 -33.25 12.16 -16.65
C ASP A 179 -33.10 10.93 -15.74
N GLY A 180 -34.20 10.51 -15.12
CA GLY A 180 -34.28 9.55 -14.01
C GLY A 180 -33.79 8.13 -14.31
N TYR A 181 -33.12 7.90 -15.44
CA TYR A 181 -32.59 6.60 -15.83
C TYR A 181 -31.37 6.18 -15.00
N PHE A 182 -30.58 7.12 -14.46
CA PHE A 182 -29.35 6.77 -13.75
C PHE A 182 -29.56 6.29 -12.30
N PHE A 183 -30.69 6.65 -11.66
CA PHE A 183 -30.98 6.22 -10.29
C PHE A 183 -31.46 4.76 -10.23
N TRP A 184 -32.12 4.28 -11.29
CA TRP A 184 -32.65 2.92 -11.37
C TRP A 184 -31.55 1.85 -11.53
N GLU A 185 -30.50 2.11 -12.33
CA GLU A 185 -29.34 1.20 -12.43
C GLU A 185 -28.58 1.03 -11.10
N PHE A 186 -28.62 2.04 -10.22
CA PHE A 186 -27.89 1.98 -8.96
C PHE A 186 -28.61 1.11 -7.90
N THR A 187 -29.94 1.00 -7.97
CA THR A 187 -30.72 0.11 -7.10
C THR A 187 -30.69 -1.35 -7.54
N GLU A 188 -30.52 -1.63 -8.84
CA GLU A 188 -30.41 -3.01 -9.35
C GLU A 188 -29.08 -3.68 -9.04
N LEU A 189 -28.00 -2.91 -8.85
CA LEU A 189 -26.69 -3.46 -8.46
C LEU A 189 -26.62 -3.99 -7.01
N PHE A 190 -27.66 -3.78 -6.20
CA PHE A 190 -27.71 -4.18 -4.78
C PHE A 190 -28.85 -5.14 -4.42
N ASN A 191 -29.61 -5.61 -5.41
CA ASN A 191 -30.54 -6.74 -5.30
C ASN A 191 -29.98 -7.94 -6.08
#